data_AF-A0A7K2Q4Z9-F1
#
_entry.id   AF-A0A7K2Q4Z9-F1
#
_cell.length_a   1.000
_cell.length_b   1.000
_cell.length_c   1.000
_cell.angle_alpha   90.00
_cell.angle_beta   90.00
_cell.angle_gamma   90.00
#
_symmetry.space_group_name_H-M   'P 1'
#
loop_
_entity.id
_entity.type
_entity.pdbx_description
1 polymer ?
#
loop_
_entity_poly.entity_id
_entity_poly.type
_entity_poly.pdbx_seq_one_letter_code
_entity_poly.pdbx_strand_id
1 'polypeptide(L)' 'MTDFSFACTGVRADPYAAGPTLVFRLRITTAPDKRVHALALRCQIRIEPARRGYGTGEAAALHDLFGERARWGNTLQPLQ' A
#
# COMPACT_ATOMS: atom_id res chain seq x y z
N MET A 1 -27.01 1.97 4.45
CA MET A 1 -25.55 2.06 4.63
C MET A 1 -25.15 3.52 4.71
N THR A 2 -24.31 3.90 5.65
CA THR A 2 -23.71 5.24 5.66
C THR A 2 -22.80 5.35 4.46
N ASP A 3 -23.12 6.26 3.54
CA ASP A 3 -22.37 6.43 2.30
C ASP A 3 -21.02 7.09 2.60
N PHE A 4 -19.97 6.27 2.58
CA PHE A 4 -18.58 6.70 2.76
C PHE A 4 -17.77 6.23 1.56
N SER A 5 -16.92 7.11 1.04
CA SER A 5 -15.91 6.76 0.05
C SER A 5 -14.54 6.67 0.72
N PHE A 6 -13.72 5.72 0.28
CA PHE A 6 -12.38 5.48 0.79
C PHE A 6 -11.40 5.47 -0.38
N ALA A 7 -10.30 6.20 -0.26
CA ALA A 7 -9.25 6.23 -1.28
C ALA A 7 -7.86 6.28 -0.63
N CYS A 8 -7.00 5.32 -0.96
CA CYS A 8 -5.57 5.46 -0.67
C CYS A 8 -4.97 6.46 -1.67
N THR A 9 -4.62 7.65 -1.20
CA THR A 9 -4.18 8.77 -2.04
C THR A 9 -2.67 8.85 -2.19
N GLY A 10 -1.92 8.06 -1.43
CA GLY A 10 -0.47 7.99 -1.58
C GLY A 10 0.17 7.01 -0.62
N VAL A 11 1.44 6.73 -0.88
CA VAL A 11 2.32 5.93 -0.04
C VAL A 11 3.70 6.57 -0.03
N ARG A 12 4.37 6.55 1.10
CA ARG A 12 5.79 6.94 1.23
C ARG A 12 6.53 5.95 2.13
N ALA A 13 7.84 5.82 1.92
CA ALA A 13 8.70 5.24 2.96
C ALA A 13 8.70 6.16 4.19
N ASP A 14 8.81 5.58 5.38
CA ASP A 14 8.95 6.36 6.60
C ASP A 14 10.42 6.71 6.87
N PRO A 15 10.80 8.00 6.85
CA PRO A 15 12.17 8.40 7.17
C PRO A 15 12.51 8.01 8.60
N TYR A 16 13.72 7.48 8.80
CA TYR A 16 14.26 7.14 10.12
C TYR A 16 13.53 6.03 10.89
N ALA A 17 12.65 5.27 10.23
CA ALA A 17 12.06 4.09 10.86
C ALA A 17 13.14 3.03 11.14
N ALA A 18 13.02 2.33 12.26
CA ALA A 18 13.95 1.27 12.67
C ALA A 18 13.96 0.06 11.71
N GLY A 19 12.96 -0.04 10.83
CA GLY A 19 12.90 -1.04 9.77
C GLY A 19 12.06 -0.56 8.59
N PRO A 20 12.02 -1.32 7.48
CA PRO A 20 11.26 -0.99 6.28
C PRO A 20 9.78 -0.73 6.61
N THR A 21 9.37 0.52 6.50
CA THR A 21 8.01 0.96 6.88
C THR A 21 7.41 1.81 5.78
N LEU A 22 6.15 1.52 5.42
CA LEU A 22 5.38 2.30 4.45
C LEU A 22 4.24 3.02 5.17
N VAL A 23 4.11 4.31 4.90
CA VAL A 23 3.02 5.16 5.41
C VAL A 23 2.03 5.41 4.28
N PHE A 24 0.83 4.86 4.42
CA PHE A 24 -0.28 5.04 3.46
C PHE A 24 -1.18 6.19 3.90
N ARG A 25 -1.56 7.06 2.95
CA ARG A 25 -2.50 8.15 3.20
C ARG A 25 -3.90 7.74 2.75
N LEU A 26 -4.81 7.59 3.69
CA LEU A 26 -6.22 7.29 3.42
C LEU A 26 -7.05 8.58 3.43
N ARG A 27 -7.83 8.80 2.37
CA ARG A 27 -8.89 9.80 2.30
C ARG A 27 -10.22 9.10 2.53
N ILE A 28 -11.00 9.60 3.47
CA ILE A 28 -12.35 9.14 3.77
C ILE A 28 -13.29 10.33 3.54
N THR A 29 -14.33 10.17 2.74
CA THR A 29 -15.33 11.22 2.50
C THR A 29 -16.73 10.68 2.75
N THR A 30 -17.67 11.57 3.07
CA THR A 30 -19.11 11.27 3.15
C THR A 30 -19.89 12.29 2.33
N ALA A 31 -21.20 12.11 2.25
CA ALA A 31 -22.09 13.08 1.59
C ALA A 31 -21.94 14.48 2.25
N PRO A 32 -22.00 15.59 1.49
CA PRO A 32 -21.68 16.93 1.98
C PRO A 32 -22.50 17.40 3.18
N ASP A 33 -23.71 16.88 3.33
CA ASP A 33 -24.70 17.19 4.37
C ASP A 33 -24.56 16.32 5.63
N LYS A 34 -23.61 15.37 5.65
CA LYS A 34 -23.41 14.45 6.76
C LYS A 34 -22.25 14.87 7.66
N ARG A 35 -22.55 15.05 8.95
CA ARG A 35 -21.53 15.26 9.98
C ARG A 35 -21.08 13.92 10.56
N VAL A 36 -19.77 13.68 10.55
CA VAL A 36 -19.15 12.54 11.25
C VAL A 36 -18.80 12.97 12.67
N HIS A 37 -19.49 12.43 13.66
CA HIS A 37 -19.21 12.70 15.08
C HIS A 37 -18.12 11.78 15.64
N ALA A 38 -18.10 10.52 15.22
CA ALA A 38 -17.09 9.54 15.58
C ALA A 38 -16.97 8.49 14.47
N LEU A 39 -15.79 7.88 14.34
CA LEU A 39 -15.52 6.79 13.40
C LEU A 39 -14.60 5.77 14.07
N ALA A 40 -15.06 4.53 14.18
CA ALA A 40 -14.21 3.39 14.46
C ALA A 40 -13.79 2.77 13.12
N LEU A 41 -12.48 2.68 12.87
CA LEU A 41 -11.94 2.26 11.59
C LEU A 41 -11.08 1.01 11.75
N ARG A 42 -11.40 -0.01 10.97
CA ARG A 42 -10.52 -1.15 10.72
C ARG A 42 -10.20 -1.15 9.23
N CYS A 43 -8.93 -0.91 8.90
CA CYS A 43 -8.46 -0.94 7.52
C CYS A 43 -7.54 -2.13 7.31
N GLN A 44 -7.62 -2.70 6.11
CA GLN A 44 -6.65 -3.65 5.59
C GLN A 44 -6.17 -3.12 4.25
N ILE A 45 -4.85 -3.16 4.03
CA ILE A 45 -4.23 -2.71 2.78
C ILE A 45 -3.64 -3.93 2.10
N ARG A 46 -4.20 -4.31 0.95
CA ARG A 46 -3.61 -5.34 0.09
C ARG A 46 -2.67 -4.69 -0.90
N ILE A 47 -1.43 -5.16 -0.94
CA ILE A 47 -0.42 -4.70 -1.88
C ILE A 47 -0.23 -5.78 -2.94
N GLU A 48 -0.35 -5.39 -4.22
CA GLU A 48 -0.18 -6.26 -5.38
C GLU A 48 1.15 -5.90 -6.09
N PRO A 49 2.31 -6.27 -5.54
CA PRO A 49 3.60 -5.82 -6.05
C PRO A 49 3.83 -6.28 -7.49
N ALA A 50 3.31 -7.44 -7.88
CA ALA A 50 3.46 -7.99 -9.24
C ALA A 50 2.78 -7.13 -10.33
N ARG A 51 1.85 -6.24 -9.95
CA ARG A 51 1.19 -5.32 -10.87
C ARG A 51 2.01 -4.04 -11.12
N ARG A 52 3.08 -3.81 -10.37
CA ARG A 52 3.97 -2.66 -10.55
C ARG A 52 5.04 -3.00 -11.59
N GLY A 53 5.25 -2.08 -12.53
CA GLY A 53 6.43 -2.14 -13.40
C GLY A 53 7.67 -1.75 -12.62
N TYR A 54 8.65 -2.66 -12.52
CA TYR A 54 9.94 -2.38 -11.88
C TYR A 54 11.01 -2.07 -12.93
N GLY A 55 11.78 -1.00 -12.71
CA GLY A 55 12.97 -0.71 -13.51
C GLY A 55 14.10 -1.73 -13.31
N THR A 56 15.17 -1.62 -14.10
CA THR A 56 16.35 -2.50 -13.97
C THR A 56 17.07 -2.29 -12.64
N GLY A 57 17.32 -1.04 -12.24
CA GLY A 57 17.95 -0.71 -10.97
C GLY A 57 17.11 -1.14 -9.76
N GLU A 58 15.79 -0.97 -9.83
CA GLU A 58 14.88 -1.44 -8.78
C GLU A 58 14.87 -2.96 -8.67
N ALA A 59 14.87 -3.67 -9.80
CA ALA A 59 14.92 -5.13 -9.80
C ALA A 59 16.21 -5.66 -9.19
N ALA A 60 17.34 -4.99 -9.41
CA ALA A 60 18.61 -5.33 -8.77
C ALA A 60 18.55 -5.10 -7.25
N ALA A 61 18.00 -3.97 -6.79
CA ALA A 61 17.86 -3.68 -5.36
C ALA A 61 16.92 -4.65 -4.63
N LEU A 62 15.99 -5.28 -5.35
CA LEU A 62 15.03 -6.24 -4.83
C LEU A 62 15.55 -7.69 -4.85
N HIS A 63 16.75 -7.93 -5.38
CA HIS A 63 17.29 -9.28 -5.57
C HIS A 63 17.41 -10.05 -4.26
N ASP A 64 17.87 -9.43 -3.17
CA ASP A 64 18.07 -10.12 -1.90
C ASP A 64 16.74 -10.57 -1.25
N LEU A 65 15.63 -9.91 -1.59
CA LEU A 65 14.30 -10.23 -1.07
C LEU A 65 13.56 -11.24 -1.94
N PHE A 66 13.64 -11.09 -3.27
CA PHE A 66 12.78 -11.81 -4.22
C PHE A 66 13.55 -12.65 -5.24
N GLY A 67 14.88 -12.61 -5.23
CA GLY A 67 15.75 -13.23 -6.21
C GLY A 67 15.66 -12.59 -7.60
N GLU A 68 16.14 -13.32 -8.59
CA GLU A 68 16.09 -12.91 -9.99
C GLU A 68 14.67 -12.70 -10.50
N ARG A 69 14.52 -11.77 -11.45
CA ARG A 69 13.22 -11.37 -12.01
C ARG A 69 12.42 -12.53 -12.61
N ALA A 70 13.09 -13.53 -13.18
CA ALA A 70 12.45 -14.73 -13.71
C ALA A 70 11.70 -15.53 -12.62
N ARG A 71 12.08 -15.39 -11.35
CA ARG A 71 11.47 -16.08 -10.21
C ARG A 71 10.29 -15.32 -9.60
N TRP A 72 10.06 -14.07 -9.98
CA TRP A 72 9.07 -13.19 -9.34
C TRP A 72 7.64 -13.70 -9.41
N GLY A 73 7.30 -14.53 -10.40
CA GLY A 73 5.98 -15.19 -10.44
C GLY A 73 5.67 -16.01 -9.19
N ASN A 74 6.71 -16.52 -8.51
CA ASN A 74 6.57 -17.32 -7.30
C ASN A 74 7.05 -16.59 -6.03
N THR A 75 7.99 -15.67 -6.13
CA THR A 75 8.58 -15.00 -4.95
C THR A 75 7.91 -13.68 -4.58
N LEU A 76 7.33 -12.96 -5.54
CA LEU A 76 6.78 -11.62 -5.35
C LEU A 76 5.25 -11.68 -5.13
N GLN A 77 4.86 -12.31 -4.01
CA GLN A 77 3.46 -12.57 -3.67
C GLN A 77 2.74 -11.33 -3.11
N PRO A 78 1.40 -11.27 -3.21
CA PRO A 78 0.61 -10.23 -2.56
C PRO A 78 0.83 -10.18 -1.04
N LEU A 79 0.87 -8.96 -0.49
CA LEU A 79 0.95 -8.72 0.95
C LEU A 79 -0.43 -8.27 1.48
N GLN A 80 -0.81 -8.75 2.66
CA GLN A 80 -2.11 -8.50 3.28
C GLN A 80 -2.02 -7.91 4.69
#